data_AF-E7G802-F1
#
_entry.id   AF-E7G802-F1
#
_cell.length_a   1.000
_cell.length_b   1.000
_cell.length_c   1.000
_cell.angle_alpha   90.00
_cell.angle_beta   90.00
_cell.angle_gamma   90.00
#
_symmetry.space_group_name_H-M   'P 1'
#
loop_
_entity.id
_entity.type
_entity.pdbx_description
1 polymer ?
#
loop_
_entity_poly.entity_id
_entity_poly.type
_entity_poly.pdbx_seq_one_letter_code
_entity_poly.pdbx_strand_id
1 'polypeptide(L)' 'MKIQFLKENIEQNLQDAGCDKNQIKRFLEIRQNSDIDKQVLFLKCQRCKLMEKMHHVQKEIDCLDYFIFMLKKEKNGDGK' A
#
# COMPACT_ATOMS: atom_id res chain seq x y z
N MET A 1 19.65 14.73 22.71
CA MET A 1 18.31 14.14 22.57
C MET A 1 18.43 12.96 21.60
N LYS A 2 18.44 11.72 22.11
CA LYS A 2 18.56 10.50 21.28
C LYS A 2 17.15 10.02 20.99
N ILE A 3 16.69 10.16 19.75
CA ILE A 3 15.46 9.49 19.31
C ILE A 3 15.82 8.00 19.18
N GLN A 4 15.55 7.28 20.26
CA GLN A 4 15.61 5.83 20.33
C GLN A 4 14.39 5.29 19.56
N PHE A 5 14.45 5.23 18.23
CA PHE A 5 13.49 4.41 17.48
C PHE A 5 13.84 2.95 17.74
N LEU A 6 12.96 2.26 18.45
CA LEU A 6 13.20 0.96 19.05
C LEU A 6 13.23 -0.12 17.93
N LYS A 7 14.44 -0.57 17.58
CA LYS A 7 14.75 -1.95 17.15
C LYS A 7 13.91 -2.61 16.03
N GLU A 8 13.47 -1.86 15.02
CA GLU A 8 12.97 -2.49 13.80
C GLU A 8 14.09 -2.60 12.76
N ASN A 9 14.27 -3.81 12.20
CA ASN A 9 15.15 -4.02 11.06
C ASN A 9 14.59 -3.22 9.88
N ILE A 10 15.39 -2.33 9.28
CA ILE A 10 14.98 -1.52 8.12
C ILE A 10 14.40 -2.41 7.02
N GLU A 11 14.95 -3.61 6.83
CA GLU A 11 14.43 -4.57 5.88
C GLU A 11 13.02 -5.02 6.24
N GLN A 12 12.75 -5.29 7.53
CA GLN A 12 11.40 -5.64 8.00
C GLN A 12 10.41 -4.50 7.76
N ASN A 13 10.79 -3.26 8.07
CA ASN A 13 9.90 -2.12 7.85
C ASN A 13 9.58 -1.89 6.37
N LEU A 14 10.54 -2.16 5.50
CA LEU A 14 10.33 -2.12 4.06
C LEU A 14 9.45 -3.28 3.59
N GLN A 15 9.63 -4.49 4.14
CA GLN A 15 8.77 -5.65 3.86
C GLN A 15 7.33 -5.39 4.29
N ASP A 16 7.11 -4.86 5.49
CA ASP A 16 5.79 -4.52 6.03
C ASP A 16 5.13 -3.39 5.22
N ALA A 17 5.95 -2.47 4.67
CA ALA A 17 5.51 -1.47 3.70
C ALA A 17 5.28 -2.04 2.28
N GLY A 18 5.34 -3.36 2.09
CA GLY A 18 5.10 -4.04 0.83
C GLY A 18 6.21 -3.84 -0.22
N CYS A 19 7.45 -3.59 0.21
CA CYS A 19 8.60 -3.56 -0.68
C CYS A 19 9.10 -4.98 -0.93
N ASP A 20 9.34 -5.32 -2.20
CA ASP A 20 9.98 -6.58 -2.57
C ASP A 20 11.51 -6.56 -2.33
N LYS A 21 12.16 -7.71 -2.53
CA LYS A 21 13.61 -7.87 -2.32
C LYS A 21 14.46 -6.90 -3.16
N ASN A 22 14.05 -6.60 -4.39
CA ASN A 22 14.78 -5.69 -5.28
C ASN A 22 14.61 -4.24 -4.82
N GLN A 23 13.41 -3.87 -4.39
CA GLN A 23 13.09 -2.56 -3.81
C GLN A 23 13.88 -2.33 -2.51
N ILE A 24 13.97 -3.35 -1.64
CA ILE A 24 14.76 -3.29 -0.40
C ILE A 24 16.24 -3.10 -0.72
N LYS A 25 16.80 -3.89 -1.63
CA LYS A 25 18.21 -3.75 -2.05
C LYS A 25 18.50 -2.33 -2.53
N ARG A 26 17.64 -1.78 -3.40
CA ARG A 26 17.79 -0.40 -3.90
C ARG A 26 17.72 0.64 -2.78
N PHE A 27 16.83 0.48 -1.81
CA PHE A 27 16.75 1.38 -0.67
C PHE A 27 18.04 1.36 0.16
N LEU A 28 18.59 0.17 0.42
CA LEU A 28 19.84 0.00 1.17
C LEU A 28 21.03 0.65 0.45
N GLU A 29 21.11 0.57 -0.88
CA GLU A 29 22.12 1.26 -1.70
C GLU A 29 22.00 2.80 -1.58
N ILE A 30 20.78 3.35 -1.62
CA ILE A 30 20.56 4.80 -1.41
C ILE A 30 21.02 5.19 0.00
N ARG A 31 20.72 4.35 1.00
CA ARG A 31 21.08 4.59 2.39
C ARG A 31 22.58 4.59 2.63
N GLN A 32 23.35 3.73 1.96
CA GLN A 32 24.82 3.72 2.04
C GLN A 32 25.42 5.08 1.63
N ASN A 33 24.79 5.78 0.67
CA ASN A 33 25.20 7.11 0.24
C ASN A 33 24.72 8.24 1.16
N SER A 34 24.05 7.93 2.28
CA SER A 34 23.50 8.90 3.25
C SER A 34 22.56 9.95 2.65
N ASP A 35 21.95 9.64 1.50
CA ASP A 35 21.02 10.54 0.81
C ASP A 35 19.61 10.37 1.40
N ILE A 36 19.30 11.18 2.41
CA ILE A 36 18.02 11.13 3.14
C ILE A 36 16.86 11.55 2.22
N ASP A 37 17.06 12.54 1.35
CA ASP A 37 16.02 13.02 0.45
C ASP A 37 15.58 11.94 -0.54
N LYS A 38 16.53 11.17 -1.09
CA LYS A 38 16.21 10.02 -1.95
C LYS A 38 15.53 8.89 -1.17
N GLN A 39 15.89 8.65 0.09
CA GLN A 39 15.20 7.66 0.94
C GLN A 39 13.74 8.08 1.16
N VAL A 40 13.49 9.35 1.51
CA VAL A 40 12.14 9.89 1.70
C VAL A 40 11.33 9.84 0.39
N LEU A 41 11.95 10.19 -0.74
CA LEU A 41 11.30 10.13 -2.05
C LEU A 41 10.91 8.70 -2.43
N PHE A 42 11.77 7.72 -2.17
CA PHE A 42 11.48 6.31 -2.38
C PHE A 42 10.25 5.87 -1.60
N LEU A 43 10.18 6.21 -0.31
CA LEU A 43 9.04 5.85 0.55
C LEU A 43 7.75 6.55 0.12
N LYS A 44 7.82 7.81 -0.32
CA LYS A 44 6.65 8.52 -0.90
C LYS A 44 6.14 7.82 -2.15
N CYS A 45 7.03 7.36 -3.03
CA CYS A 45 6.66 6.60 -4.22
C CYS A 45 5.98 5.28 -3.85
N GLN A 46 6.52 4.53 -2.88
CA GLN A 46 5.90 3.30 -2.40
C GLN A 46 4.49 3.56 -1.83
N ARG A 47 4.31 4.63 -1.04
CA ARG A 47 3.00 5.04 -0.53
C ARG A 47 2.00 5.32 -1.66
N CYS A 48 2.40 5.99 -2.73
CA CYS A 48 1.51 6.25 -3.87
C CYS A 48 1.07 4.94 -4.54
N LYS A 49 1.98 3.98 -4.74
CA LYS A 49 1.64 2.66 -5.29
C LYS A 49 0.64 1.89 -4.43
N LEU A 50 0.79 1.96 -3.11
CA LEU A 50 -0.15 1.33 -2.18
C LEU A 50 -1.53 1.98 -2.27
N MET A 51 -1.59 3.31 -2.35
CA MET A 51 -2.84 4.06 -2.56
C MET A 51 -3.53 3.67 -3.88
N GLU A 52 -2.77 3.56 -4.97
CA GLU A 52 -3.31 3.11 -6.26
C GLU A 52 -3.89 1.69 -6.19
N LYS A 53 -3.19 0.76 -5.53
CA LYS A 53 -3.70 -0.60 -5.29
C LYS A 53 -4.97 -0.58 -4.46
N MET A 54 -5.01 0.21 -3.39
CA MET A 54 -6.20 0.36 -2.54
C MET A 54 -7.38 0.91 -3.34
N HIS A 55 -7.18 1.95 -4.16
CA HIS A 55 -8.24 2.49 -5.01
C HIS A 55 -8.73 1.47 -6.06
N HIS A 56 -7.85 0.60 -6.57
CA HIS A 56 -8.25 -0.47 -7.47
C HIS A 56 -9.14 -1.50 -6.76
N VAL A 57 -8.68 -2.03 -5.63
CA VAL A 57 -9.45 -2.99 -4.81
C VAL A 57 -10.78 -2.39 -4.37
N GLN A 58 -10.82 -1.11 -4.00
CA GLN A 58 -12.08 -0.43 -3.65
C GLN A 58 -13.08 -0.46 -4.80
N LYS A 59 -12.65 -0.22 -6.05
CA LYS A 59 -13.53 -0.29 -7.22
C LYS A 59 -14.08 -1.71 -7.45
N GLU A 60 -13.26 -2.73 -7.23
CA GLU A 60 -13.69 -4.12 -7.33
C GLU A 60 -14.77 -4.44 -6.28
N ILE A 61 -14.58 -3.97 -5.03
CA ILE A 61 -15.56 -4.09 -3.95
C ILE A 61 -16.86 -3.35 -4.31
N ASP A 62 -16.77 -2.10 -4.77
CA ASP A 62 -17.95 -1.30 -5.14
C ASP A 62 -18.77 -2.00 -6.24
N CYS A 63 -18.09 -2.61 -7.23
CA CYS A 63 -18.75 -3.40 -8.27
C CYS A 63 -19.46 -4.64 -7.72
N LEU A 64 -18.81 -5.37 -6.80
CA LEU A 64 -19.40 -6.54 -6.15
C LEU A 64 -20.61 -6.16 -5.30
N ASP A 65 -20.52 -5.08 -4.52
CA ASP A 65 -21.61 -4.60 -3.68
C ASP A 65 -22.82 -4.19 -4.52
N TYR A 66 -22.59 -3.50 -5.65
CA TYR A 66 -23.65 -3.18 -6.60
C TYR A 66 -24.31 -4.45 -7.16
N PHE A 67 -23.51 -5.45 -7.57
CA PHE A 67 -24.06 -6.68 -8.12
C PHE A 67 -24.88 -7.46 -7.09
N ILE A 68 -24.39 -7.55 -5.85
CA ILE A 68 -25.12 -8.14 -4.73
C ILE A 68 -26.43 -7.40 -4.47
N PHE A 69 -26.42 -6.06 -4.49
CA PHE A 69 -27.62 -5.25 -4.34
C PHE A 69 -28.65 -5.55 -5.43
N MET A 70 -28.24 -5.63 -6.70
CA MET A 70 -29.12 -5.95 -7.82
C MET A 70 -29.78 -7.33 -7.65
N LEU A 71 -29.00 -8.36 -7.29
CA LEU A 71 -29.53 -9.70 -7.04
C LEU A 71 -30.53 -9.73 -5.87
N LYS A 72 -30.26 -8.96 -4.80
CA LYS A 72 -31.20 -8.83 -3.67
C LYS A 72 -32.49 -8.12 -4.10
N LYS A 73 -32.41 -7.10 -4.95
CA LYS A 73 -33.57 -6.38 -5.49
C LYS A 73 -34.43 -7.31 -6.37
N GLU A 74 -33.81 -8.10 -7.24
CA GLU A 74 -34.51 -9.08 -8.08
C GLU A 74 -35.25 -10.12 -7.23
N LYS A 75 -34.59 -10.66 -6.20
CA LYS A 75 -35.21 -11.63 -5.27
C LYS A 75 -36.43 -11.07 -4.56
N ASN A 76 -36.40 -9.79 -4.17
CA ASN A 76 -37.46 -9.18 -3.37
C ASN A 76 -38.65 -8.67 -4.20
N GLY A 77 -38.61 -8.78 -5.52
CA GLY A 77 -39.74 -8.38 -6.39
C GLY A 77 -39.96 -6.87 -6.50
N ASP A 78 -39.04 -6.05 -5.97
CA ASP A 78 -39.10 -4.57 -6.02
C ASP A 78 -38.67 -4.01 -7.39
N GLY A 79 -38.82 -4.81 -8.45
CA GLY A 79 -38.68 -4.39 -9.85
C GLY A 79 -39.90 -3.62 -10.32
N LYS A 80 -40.14 -2.44 -9.73
CA LYS A 80 -40.92 -1.36 -10.34
C LYS A 80 -40.02 -0.18 -10.62
#